data_AF-A8MDF2-F1
#
_entry.id   AF-A8MDF2-F1
#
_cell.length_a   1.000
_cell.length_b   1.000
_cell.length_c   1.000
_cell.angle_alpha   90.00
_cell.angle_beta   90.00
_cell.angle_gamma   90.00
#
_symmetry.space_group_name_H-M   'P 1'
#
loop_
_entity.id
_entity.type
_entity.pdbx_description
1 polymer ?
#
loop_
_entity_poly.entity_id
_entity_poly.type
_entity_poly.pdbx_seq_one_letter_code
_entity_poly.pdbx_strand_id
1 'polypeptide(L)'
;MNHEERVADAELGAKSIKDLIESYNLIGGFMARNLYDASRVLASMYSDPDVTVILSFTANLVSTGLRGILRGIIERGLADVVITTAGTVDHDVAKSLGGVYFKGSFDIDDSVLLSKGIHRIGNVFVRKEHYGPLVEKAVHSTLSKVNASEIGVRELLWLMADELDDSSIIKASKRSCVPIYIPGFVDGAFGTAILTYNEVQRTRSGGRRINVNVLKDEEEIMNIIYSSKKLGAVIIGGGISKHHVIWWSQFKGGLDYVVYLTTATEWDGSLSGARPKEAVSWGKVKPEAKSAFVLADATITVPILFNYIASEVGFRKRNMGVYPWNCQ
;
A
#
# COMPACT_ATOMS: atom_id res chain seq x y z
N MET A 1 -6.97 24.01 -19.48
CA MET A 1 -7.82 23.05 -20.21
C MET A 1 -7.62 23.30 -21.69
N ASN A 2 -7.17 22.29 -22.44
CA ASN A 2 -7.13 22.35 -23.89
C ASN A 2 -8.50 21.90 -24.41
N HIS A 3 -9.33 22.84 -24.84
CA HIS A 3 -10.71 22.57 -25.27
C HIS A 3 -10.79 22.08 -26.73
N GLU A 4 -9.64 21.86 -27.36
CA GLU A 4 -9.52 21.42 -28.76
C GLU A 4 -9.21 19.92 -28.90
N GLU A 5 -8.94 19.21 -27.79
CA GLU A 5 -8.76 17.76 -27.82
C GLU A 5 -10.08 17.06 -28.16
N ARG A 6 -10.10 16.34 -29.30
CA ARG A 6 -11.28 15.63 -29.79
C ARG A 6 -11.36 14.22 -29.21
N VAL A 7 -12.57 13.79 -28.86
CA VAL A 7 -12.89 12.37 -28.70
C VAL A 7 -12.83 11.71 -30.07
N ALA A 8 -12.22 10.53 -30.13
CA ALA A 8 -12.03 9.76 -31.35
C ALA A 8 -12.35 8.28 -31.11
N ASP A 9 -12.75 7.59 -32.18
CA ASP A 9 -13.05 6.16 -32.12
C ASP A 9 -11.76 5.36 -31.87
N ALA A 10 -11.78 4.53 -30.84
CA ALA A 10 -10.70 3.59 -30.56
C ALA A 10 -10.99 2.25 -31.26
N GLU A 11 -10.06 1.80 -32.08
CA GLU A 11 -10.17 0.57 -32.85
C GLU A 11 -9.68 -0.66 -32.08
N LEU A 12 -10.26 -1.83 -32.38
CA LEU A 12 -9.76 -3.10 -31.85
C LEU A 12 -8.37 -3.40 -32.43
N GLY A 13 -7.42 -3.80 -31.59
CA GLY A 13 -6.09 -4.23 -32.05
C GLY A 13 -4.89 -3.76 -31.23
N ALA A 14 -5.08 -3.28 -29.99
CA ALA A 14 -3.97 -2.94 -29.09
C ALA A 14 -3.01 -4.13 -28.91
N LYS A 15 -1.72 -3.94 -29.21
CA LYS A 15 -0.68 -4.97 -29.13
C LYS A 15 0.20 -4.82 -27.90
N SER A 16 0.16 -3.65 -27.26
CA SER A 16 0.95 -3.32 -26.08
C SER A 16 0.12 -2.60 -25.02
N ILE A 17 0.66 -2.52 -23.80
CA ILE A 17 0.03 -1.73 -22.73
C ILE A 17 0.00 -0.24 -23.06
N LYS A 18 0.96 0.24 -23.85
CA LYS A 18 1.00 1.62 -24.34
C LYS A 18 -0.13 1.89 -25.31
N ASP A 19 -0.38 0.97 -26.25
CA ASP A 19 -1.49 1.08 -27.19
C ASP A 19 -2.82 1.14 -26.45
N LEU A 20 -2.99 0.33 -25.40
CA LEU A 20 -4.19 0.35 -24.56
C LEU A 20 -4.38 1.69 -23.83
N ILE A 21 -3.31 2.28 -23.29
CA ILE A 21 -3.35 3.60 -22.67
C ILE A 21 -3.72 4.69 -23.70
N GLU A 22 -3.17 4.62 -24.91
CA GLU A 22 -3.54 5.55 -25.99
C GLU A 22 -4.99 5.35 -26.46
N SER A 23 -5.53 4.12 -26.44
CA SER A 23 -6.95 3.90 -26.68
C SER A 23 -7.83 4.64 -25.66
N TYR A 24 -7.43 4.69 -24.39
CA TYR A 24 -8.15 5.48 -23.38
C TYR A 24 -8.08 6.99 -23.63
N ASN A 25 -6.99 7.49 -24.20
CA ASN A 25 -6.87 8.88 -24.64
C ASN A 25 -7.88 9.19 -25.75
N LEU A 26 -7.96 8.33 -26.78
CA LEU A 26 -8.90 8.49 -27.90
C LEU A 26 -10.36 8.46 -27.43
N ILE A 27 -10.72 7.49 -26.57
CA ILE A 27 -12.06 7.41 -25.95
C ILE A 27 -12.41 8.72 -25.24
N GLY A 28 -11.43 9.38 -24.60
CA GLY A 28 -11.48 10.79 -24.21
C GLY A 28 -12.47 11.18 -23.11
N GLY A 29 -13.36 10.27 -22.68
CA GLY A 29 -14.41 10.52 -21.69
C GLY A 29 -14.43 9.55 -20.50
N PHE A 30 -15.14 9.96 -19.44
CA PHE A 30 -15.40 9.18 -18.23
C PHE A 30 -14.13 8.60 -17.58
N MET A 31 -14.20 7.40 -16.98
CA MET A 31 -13.04 6.82 -16.28
C MET A 31 -11.91 6.39 -17.20
N ALA A 32 -12.15 6.21 -18.51
CA ALA A 32 -11.08 5.98 -19.48
C ALA A 32 -10.14 7.18 -19.54
N ARG A 33 -10.70 8.40 -19.69
CA ARG A 33 -9.90 9.63 -19.64
C ARG A 33 -9.15 9.77 -18.32
N ASN A 34 -9.82 9.52 -17.19
CA ASN A 34 -9.17 9.62 -15.88
C ASN A 34 -8.02 8.62 -15.72
N LEU A 35 -8.12 7.42 -16.29
CA LEU A 35 -7.04 6.42 -16.28
C LEU A 35 -5.87 6.85 -17.18
N TYR A 36 -6.14 7.44 -18.35
CA TYR A 36 -5.11 8.05 -19.18
C TYR A 36 -4.41 9.21 -18.46
N ASP A 37 -5.17 10.14 -17.86
CA ASP A 37 -4.61 11.27 -17.10
C ASP A 37 -3.78 10.77 -15.91
N ALA A 38 -4.23 9.72 -15.22
CA ALA A 38 -3.44 9.06 -14.17
C ALA A 38 -2.10 8.54 -14.72
N SER A 39 -2.07 7.94 -15.91
CA SER A 39 -0.81 7.53 -16.55
C SER A 39 0.14 8.71 -16.79
N ARG A 40 -0.39 9.88 -17.19
CA ARG A 40 0.40 11.10 -17.43
C ARG A 40 0.94 11.70 -16.13
N VAL A 41 0.12 11.71 -15.06
CA VAL A 41 0.53 12.17 -13.73
C VAL A 41 1.61 11.25 -13.17
N LEU A 42 1.43 9.93 -13.25
CA LEU A 42 2.44 8.96 -12.81
C LEU A 42 3.74 9.11 -13.60
N ALA A 43 3.69 9.22 -14.93
CA ALA A 43 4.89 9.43 -15.75
C ALA A 43 5.62 10.72 -15.37
N SER A 44 4.88 11.82 -15.14
CA SER A 44 5.45 13.09 -14.67
C SER A 44 6.10 12.96 -13.29
N MET A 45 5.45 12.23 -12.36
CA MET A 45 5.94 12.02 -11.01
C MET A 45 7.23 11.18 -11.03
N TYR A 46 7.23 10.02 -11.70
CA TYR A 46 8.39 9.14 -11.71
C TYR A 46 9.58 9.67 -12.54
N SER A 47 9.36 10.66 -13.40
CA SER A 47 10.43 11.37 -14.11
C SER A 47 11.04 12.52 -13.30
N ASP A 48 10.43 12.91 -12.18
CA ASP A 48 10.96 13.96 -11.31
C ASP A 48 12.05 13.39 -10.38
N PRO A 49 13.32 13.81 -10.49
CA PRO A 49 14.39 13.28 -9.65
C PRO A 49 14.33 13.76 -8.20
N ASP A 50 13.57 14.83 -7.91
CA ASP A 50 13.48 15.44 -6.58
C ASP A 50 12.27 14.94 -5.78
N VAL A 51 11.41 14.10 -6.37
CA VAL A 51 10.20 13.60 -5.69
C VAL A 51 10.50 12.42 -4.77
N THR A 52 9.90 12.44 -3.59
CA THR A 52 9.73 11.28 -2.72
C THR A 52 8.33 10.72 -2.92
N VAL A 53 8.23 9.46 -3.37
CA VAL A 53 6.97 8.77 -3.69
C VAL A 53 6.50 7.92 -2.53
N ILE A 54 5.31 8.25 -2.02
CA ILE A 54 4.63 7.48 -0.98
C ILE A 54 3.57 6.60 -1.65
N LEU A 55 3.73 5.28 -1.54
CA LEU A 55 2.74 4.30 -1.97
C LEU A 55 1.82 4.00 -0.79
N SER A 56 0.51 4.17 -0.97
CA SER A 56 -0.49 3.75 0.00
C SER A 56 -1.47 2.77 -0.60
N PHE A 57 -1.79 1.71 0.15
CA PHE A 57 -2.80 0.75 -0.25
C PHE A 57 -3.50 0.08 0.93
N THR A 58 -4.69 -0.47 0.68
CA THR A 58 -5.47 -1.25 1.65
C THR A 58 -5.11 -2.74 1.64
N ALA A 59 -5.19 -3.37 2.81
CA ALA A 59 -4.80 -4.77 3.02
C ALA A 59 -5.47 -5.81 2.10
N ASN A 60 -6.73 -5.58 1.72
CA ASN A 60 -7.49 -6.51 0.88
C ASN A 60 -6.79 -6.81 -0.46
N LEU A 61 -5.96 -5.91 -0.96
CA LEU A 61 -5.20 -6.14 -2.20
C LEU A 61 -4.16 -7.25 -2.05
N VAL A 62 -3.61 -7.43 -0.85
CA VAL A 62 -2.56 -8.41 -0.55
C VAL A 62 -3.11 -9.83 -0.44
N SER A 63 -4.40 -9.97 -0.08
CA SER A 63 -5.10 -11.27 -0.12
C SER A 63 -5.22 -11.80 -1.56
N THR A 64 -5.21 -10.92 -2.57
CA THR A 64 -5.29 -11.27 -4.00
C THR A 64 -3.91 -11.53 -4.65
N GLY A 65 -3.89 -11.77 -5.97
CA GLY A 65 -2.66 -11.84 -6.77
C GLY A 65 -1.96 -10.47 -6.94
N LEU A 66 -2.64 -9.36 -6.65
CA LEU A 66 -2.08 -8.01 -6.76
C LEU A 66 -0.86 -7.80 -5.84
N ARG A 67 -0.74 -8.61 -4.77
CA ARG A 67 0.46 -8.73 -3.93
C ARG A 67 1.76 -8.77 -4.73
N GLY A 68 1.82 -9.54 -5.83
CA GLY A 68 3.02 -9.66 -6.65
C GLY A 68 3.36 -8.38 -7.42
N ILE A 69 2.35 -7.62 -7.85
CA ILE A 69 2.55 -6.32 -8.50
C ILE A 69 3.00 -5.28 -7.46
N LEU A 70 2.38 -5.25 -6.27
CA LEU A 70 2.80 -4.38 -5.16
C LEU A 70 4.26 -4.63 -4.76
N ARG A 71 4.67 -5.91 -4.69
CA ARG A 71 6.09 -6.30 -4.50
C ARG A 71 6.97 -5.74 -5.62
N GLY A 72 6.57 -5.93 -6.88
CA GLY A 72 7.31 -5.43 -8.04
C GLY A 72 7.45 -3.90 -8.10
N ILE A 73 6.46 -3.15 -7.60
CA ILE A 73 6.53 -1.68 -7.47
C ILE A 73 7.66 -1.29 -6.52
N ILE A 74 7.76 -1.95 -5.36
CA ILE A 74 8.82 -1.73 -4.37
C ILE A 74 10.19 -2.09 -4.98
N GLU A 75 10.32 -3.27 -5.58
CA GLU A 75 11.58 -3.78 -6.16
C GLU A 75 12.10 -2.92 -7.32
N ARG A 76 11.21 -2.20 -8.02
CA ARG A 76 11.57 -1.30 -9.13
C ARG A 76 11.89 0.14 -8.69
N GLY A 77 11.87 0.42 -7.38
CA GLY A 77 12.10 1.76 -6.85
C GLY A 77 10.96 2.74 -7.10
N LEU A 78 9.76 2.24 -7.44
CA LEU A 78 8.56 3.05 -7.68
C LEU A 78 7.84 3.42 -6.38
N ALA A 79 8.41 3.09 -5.22
CA ALA A 79 7.98 3.58 -3.92
C ALA A 79 9.22 3.91 -3.06
N ASP A 80 9.21 5.07 -2.41
CA ASP A 80 10.24 5.48 -1.45
C ASP A 80 9.79 5.19 0.00
N VAL A 81 8.47 5.20 0.23
CA VAL A 81 7.81 4.85 1.50
C VAL A 81 6.51 4.10 1.19
N VAL A 82 6.14 3.14 2.04
CA VAL A 82 4.83 2.49 1.99
C VAL A 82 4.05 2.79 3.27
N ILE A 83 2.79 3.20 3.13
CA ILE A 83 1.84 3.35 4.26
C ILE A 83 0.63 2.44 3.97
N THR A 84 0.35 1.50 4.86
CA THR A 84 -0.69 0.48 4.63
C THR A 84 -1.43 0.11 5.93
N THR A 85 -2.30 -0.89 5.90
CA THR A 85 -3.10 -1.32 7.05
C THR A 85 -2.65 -2.69 7.58
N ALA A 86 -2.99 -3.02 8.83
CA ALA A 86 -2.48 -4.20 9.54
C ALA A 86 -2.71 -5.52 8.78
N GLY A 87 -3.86 -5.68 8.13
CA GLY A 87 -4.14 -6.87 7.30
C GLY A 87 -3.13 -7.11 6.16
N THR A 88 -2.35 -6.11 5.75
CA THR A 88 -1.23 -6.31 4.81
C THR A 88 -0.20 -7.27 5.39
N VAL A 89 0.16 -7.09 6.67
CA VAL A 89 1.09 -8.00 7.37
C VAL A 89 0.46 -9.37 7.49
N ASP A 90 -0.80 -9.43 7.91
CA ASP A 90 -1.49 -10.70 8.10
C ASP A 90 -1.49 -11.54 6.82
N HIS A 91 -1.92 -10.95 5.69
CA HIS A 91 -1.98 -11.64 4.41
C HIS A 91 -0.59 -11.92 3.81
N ASP A 92 0.37 -11.00 3.93
CA ASP A 92 1.72 -11.19 3.40
C ASP A 92 2.45 -12.31 4.15
N VAL A 93 2.38 -12.31 5.48
CA VAL A 93 2.99 -13.34 6.32
C VAL A 93 2.31 -14.69 6.11
N ALA A 94 0.97 -14.74 6.17
CA ALA A 94 0.23 -15.98 5.97
C ALA A 94 0.59 -16.66 4.64
N LYS A 95 0.59 -15.90 3.53
CA LYS A 95 0.92 -16.43 2.19
C LYS A 95 2.38 -16.85 2.08
N SER A 96 3.31 -16.12 2.72
CA SER A 96 4.74 -16.48 2.74
C SER A 96 5.04 -17.77 3.52
N LEU A 97 4.17 -18.12 4.47
CA LEU A 97 4.32 -19.32 5.30
C LEU A 97 3.44 -20.48 4.82
N GLY A 98 3.04 -20.47 3.55
CA GLY A 98 2.27 -21.55 2.92
C GLY A 98 0.75 -21.45 3.09
N GLY A 99 0.24 -20.31 3.57
CA GLY A 99 -1.18 -20.02 3.60
C GLY A 99 -1.76 -19.96 2.18
N VAL A 100 -2.81 -20.74 1.91
CA VAL A 100 -3.43 -20.84 0.60
C VAL A 100 -4.74 -20.06 0.56
N TYR A 101 -4.87 -19.23 -0.47
CA TYR A 101 -6.04 -18.40 -0.74
C TYR A 101 -6.75 -18.92 -2.00
N PHE A 102 -8.07 -19.05 -1.93
CA PHE A 102 -8.88 -19.66 -2.97
C PHE A 102 -9.79 -18.60 -3.62
N LYS A 103 -10.06 -18.78 -4.91
CA LYS A 103 -11.10 -18.01 -5.60
C LYS A 103 -12.45 -18.42 -5.02
N GLY A 104 -13.27 -17.43 -4.71
CA GLY A 104 -14.60 -17.58 -4.13
C GLY A 104 -15.65 -16.75 -4.84
N SER A 105 -16.72 -16.44 -4.12
CA SER A 105 -17.84 -15.61 -4.59
C SER A 105 -18.26 -14.63 -3.49
N PHE A 106 -18.83 -13.50 -3.89
CA PHE A 106 -19.46 -12.56 -2.97
C PHE A 106 -20.78 -13.11 -2.41
N ASP A 107 -21.49 -13.95 -3.17
CA ASP A 107 -22.88 -14.36 -2.92
C ASP A 107 -23.01 -15.70 -2.19
N ILE A 108 -21.97 -16.12 -1.47
CA ILE A 108 -21.99 -17.37 -0.70
C ILE A 108 -22.55 -17.14 0.71
N ASP A 109 -23.23 -18.15 1.26
CA ASP A 109 -23.69 -18.12 2.66
C ASP A 109 -22.50 -18.23 3.62
N ASP A 110 -22.27 -17.16 4.39
CA ASP A 110 -21.21 -17.08 5.38
C ASP A 110 -21.39 -18.08 6.54
N SER A 111 -22.62 -18.52 6.83
CA SER A 111 -22.88 -19.57 7.82
C SER A 111 -22.27 -20.91 7.39
N VAL A 112 -22.37 -21.22 6.10
CA VAL A 112 -21.75 -22.41 5.51
C VAL A 112 -20.23 -22.28 5.56
N LEU A 113 -19.67 -21.11 5.25
CA LEU A 113 -18.23 -20.88 5.36
C LEU A 113 -17.73 -21.05 6.81
N LEU A 114 -18.44 -20.47 7.78
CA LEU A 114 -18.10 -20.56 9.20
C LEU A 114 -18.09 -22.02 9.66
N SER A 115 -19.12 -22.80 9.33
CA SER A 115 -19.19 -24.24 9.67
C SER A 115 -18.05 -25.07 9.09
N LYS A 116 -17.43 -24.58 8.00
CA LYS A 116 -16.27 -25.19 7.33
C LYS A 116 -14.93 -24.60 7.75
N GLY A 117 -14.92 -23.65 8.69
CA GLY A 117 -13.69 -22.98 9.12
C GLY A 117 -13.06 -22.09 8.05
N ILE A 118 -13.87 -21.50 7.17
CA ILE A 118 -13.41 -20.64 6.06
C ILE A 118 -13.73 -19.18 6.38
N HIS A 119 -12.74 -18.31 6.23
CA HIS A 119 -12.92 -16.86 6.24
C HIS A 119 -13.06 -16.33 4.81
N ARG A 120 -13.89 -15.30 4.63
CA ARG A 120 -14.13 -14.64 3.35
C ARG A 120 -13.59 -13.22 3.35
N ILE A 121 -12.95 -12.84 2.26
CA ILE A 121 -12.44 -11.50 1.97
C ILE A 121 -12.97 -11.13 0.59
N GLY A 122 -14.17 -10.55 0.54
CA GLY A 122 -14.87 -10.31 -0.73
C GLY A 122 -15.19 -11.63 -1.45
N ASN A 123 -14.59 -11.85 -2.62
CA ASN A 123 -14.66 -13.11 -3.39
C ASN A 123 -13.36 -13.94 -3.28
N VAL A 124 -12.60 -13.79 -2.19
CA VAL A 124 -11.44 -14.62 -1.87
C VAL A 124 -11.70 -15.37 -0.57
N PHE A 125 -11.37 -16.65 -0.53
CA PHE A 125 -11.53 -17.50 0.65
C PHE A 125 -10.17 -17.89 1.22
N VAL A 126 -10.07 -18.01 2.53
CA VAL A 126 -8.90 -18.54 3.25
C VAL A 126 -9.39 -19.42 4.37
N ARG A 127 -8.86 -20.64 4.50
CA ARG A 127 -9.20 -21.48 5.65
C ARG A 127 -8.50 -20.96 6.89
N LYS A 128 -9.12 -21.13 8.06
CA LYS A 128 -8.63 -20.59 9.33
C LYS A 128 -7.18 -20.99 9.62
N GLU A 129 -6.80 -22.22 9.32
CA GLU A 129 -5.44 -22.78 9.48
C GLU A 129 -4.39 -22.11 8.58
N HIS A 130 -4.81 -21.51 7.46
CA HIS A 130 -3.93 -20.82 6.51
C HIS A 130 -3.78 -19.32 6.80
N TYR A 131 -4.31 -18.82 7.93
CA TYR A 131 -4.28 -17.40 8.28
C TYR A 131 -3.71 -17.17 9.69
N GLY A 132 -4.58 -16.98 10.69
CA GLY A 132 -4.21 -16.53 12.04
C GLY A 132 -3.09 -17.33 12.70
N PRO A 133 -3.11 -18.69 12.69
CA PRO A 133 -2.06 -19.49 13.29
C PRO A 133 -0.66 -19.27 12.67
N LEU A 134 -0.59 -19.03 11.36
CA LEU A 134 0.68 -18.73 10.69
C LEU A 134 1.22 -17.36 11.09
N VAL A 135 0.34 -16.36 11.16
CA VAL A 135 0.69 -14.99 11.59
C VAL A 135 1.16 -15.00 13.04
N GLU A 136 0.43 -15.66 13.93
CA GLU A 136 0.78 -15.77 15.36
C GLU A 136 2.15 -16.43 15.54
N LYS A 137 2.39 -17.56 14.85
CA LYS A 137 3.67 -18.26 14.90
C LYS A 137 4.83 -17.36 14.48
N ALA A 138 4.70 -16.62 13.38
CA ALA A 138 5.73 -15.73 12.87
C ALA A 138 6.04 -14.57 13.83
N VAL A 139 4.99 -13.93 14.34
CA VAL A 139 5.11 -12.82 15.28
C VAL A 139 5.76 -13.27 16.58
N HIS A 140 5.30 -14.38 17.17
CA HIS A 140 5.86 -14.92 18.41
C HIS A 140 7.33 -15.32 18.24
N SER A 141 7.67 -15.97 17.11
CA SER A 141 9.05 -16.35 16.81
C SER A 141 9.94 -15.12 16.70
N THR A 142 9.50 -14.09 15.99
CA THR A 142 10.25 -12.85 15.82
C THR A 142 10.43 -12.11 17.15
N LEU A 143 9.35 -11.93 17.92
CA LEU A 143 9.38 -11.25 19.22
C LEU A 143 10.27 -11.97 20.23
N SER A 144 10.36 -13.30 20.18
CA SER A 144 11.28 -14.07 21.05
C SER A 144 12.76 -13.74 20.84
N LYS A 145 13.12 -13.18 19.69
CA LYS A 145 14.49 -12.78 19.33
C LYS A 145 14.78 -11.30 19.62
N VAL A 146 13.75 -10.52 19.97
CA VAL A 146 13.91 -9.09 20.26
C VAL A 146 14.55 -8.92 21.63
N ASN A 147 15.74 -8.32 21.66
CA ASN A 147 16.50 -8.03 22.88
C ASN A 147 16.22 -6.63 23.46
N ALA A 148 15.58 -5.73 22.70
CA ALA A 148 15.20 -4.40 23.17
C ALA A 148 13.83 -4.42 23.89
N SER A 149 13.64 -3.62 24.94
CA SER A 149 12.34 -3.53 25.62
C SER A 149 11.29 -2.79 24.79
N GLU A 150 11.74 -2.06 23.77
CA GLU A 150 10.92 -1.27 22.86
C GLU A 150 11.38 -1.44 21.41
N ILE A 151 10.43 -1.46 20.48
CA ILE A 151 10.66 -1.61 19.04
C ILE A 151 9.58 -0.85 18.24
N GLY A 152 9.95 -0.26 17.09
CA GLY A 152 8.98 0.32 16.14
C GLY A 152 8.26 -0.75 15.31
N VAL A 153 7.16 -0.40 14.65
CA VAL A 153 6.40 -1.37 13.84
C VAL A 153 7.21 -1.74 12.60
N ARG A 154 7.71 -0.76 11.83
CA ARG A 154 8.61 -1.00 10.68
C ARG A 154 9.81 -1.86 11.06
N GLU A 155 10.39 -1.59 12.22
CA GLU A 155 11.53 -2.29 12.81
C GLU A 155 11.23 -3.76 13.04
N LEU A 156 10.08 -4.07 13.63
CA LEU A 156 9.58 -5.41 13.80
C LEU A 156 9.31 -6.11 12.46
N LEU A 157 8.70 -5.43 11.48
CA LEU A 157 8.46 -5.99 10.14
C LEU A 157 9.76 -6.41 9.45
N TRP A 158 10.83 -5.63 9.58
CA TRP A 158 12.12 -5.98 9.00
C TRP A 158 12.84 -7.12 9.73
N LEU A 159 12.58 -7.33 11.02
CA LEU A 159 13.03 -8.55 11.69
C LEU A 159 12.28 -9.78 11.19
N MET A 160 10.97 -9.66 10.93
CA MET A 160 10.16 -10.76 10.39
C MET A 160 10.60 -11.18 8.98
N ALA A 161 11.11 -10.24 8.18
CA ALA A 161 11.48 -10.47 6.78
C ALA A 161 12.40 -11.67 6.52
N ASP A 162 13.25 -12.03 7.49
CA ASP A 162 14.22 -13.13 7.34
C ASP A 162 13.55 -14.51 7.33
N GLU A 163 12.33 -14.61 7.88
CA GLU A 163 11.53 -15.84 7.91
C GLU A 163 10.55 -15.96 6.74
N LEU A 164 10.42 -14.91 5.91
CA LEU A 164 9.48 -14.85 4.81
C LEU A 164 10.14 -15.29 3.49
N ASP A 165 9.33 -15.80 2.56
CA ASP A 165 9.80 -16.16 1.23
C ASP A 165 9.99 -14.93 0.31
N ASP A 166 10.53 -15.14 -0.88
CA ASP A 166 10.82 -14.06 -1.85
C ASP A 166 9.54 -13.50 -2.53
N SER A 167 8.36 -14.06 -2.22
CA SER A 167 7.08 -13.49 -2.65
C SER A 167 6.56 -12.38 -1.72
N SER A 168 7.20 -12.20 -0.56
CA SER A 168 6.81 -11.22 0.47
C SER A 168 7.07 -9.77 0.09
N ILE A 169 6.05 -8.94 0.33
CA ILE A 169 6.15 -7.47 0.29
C ILE A 169 7.07 -6.98 1.41
N ILE A 170 6.94 -7.53 2.62
CA ILE A 170 7.80 -7.17 3.76
C ILE A 170 9.26 -7.46 3.46
N LYS A 171 9.57 -8.65 2.91
CA LYS A 171 10.95 -9.01 2.53
C LYS A 171 11.49 -8.14 1.39
N ALA A 172 10.68 -7.89 0.36
CA ALA A 172 11.04 -6.97 -0.71
C ALA A 172 11.30 -5.55 -0.19
N SER A 173 10.53 -5.09 0.81
CA SER A 173 10.70 -3.78 1.43
C SER A 173 12.03 -3.66 2.18
N LYS A 174 12.44 -4.68 2.95
CA LYS A 174 13.75 -4.73 3.61
C LYS A 174 14.88 -4.74 2.59
N ARG A 175 14.82 -5.63 1.60
CA ARG A 175 15.84 -5.74 0.52
C ARG A 175 15.97 -4.46 -0.28
N SER A 176 14.84 -3.83 -0.60
CA SER A 176 14.81 -2.62 -1.40
C SER A 176 15.01 -1.37 -0.57
N CYS A 177 15.16 -1.47 0.76
CA CYS A 177 15.27 -0.33 1.67
C CYS A 177 14.10 0.66 1.58
N VAL A 178 12.88 0.12 1.57
CA VAL A 178 11.61 0.87 1.58
C VAL A 178 10.93 0.58 2.92
N PRO A 179 10.71 1.57 3.80
CA PRO A 179 9.97 1.34 5.04
C PRO A 179 8.49 1.11 4.76
N ILE A 180 7.89 0.21 5.53
CA ILE A 180 6.44 0.02 5.59
C ILE A 180 5.96 0.51 6.95
N TYR A 181 5.05 1.48 6.94
CA TYR A 181 4.40 2.00 8.13
C TYR A 181 2.94 1.58 8.20
N ILE A 182 2.50 1.22 9.41
CA ILE A 182 1.16 0.71 9.69
C ILE A 182 0.62 1.42 10.93
N PRO A 183 -0.04 2.57 10.76
CA PRO A 183 -0.49 3.38 11.89
C PRO A 183 -1.46 2.64 12.81
N GLY A 184 -2.35 1.84 12.22
CA GLY A 184 -3.32 1.01 12.92
C GLY A 184 -2.86 -0.44 13.10
N PHE A 185 -1.62 -0.68 13.53
CA PHE A 185 -1.04 -2.04 13.56
C PHE A 185 -1.80 -3.03 14.47
N VAL A 186 -2.56 -2.53 15.44
CA VAL A 186 -3.35 -3.34 16.38
C VAL A 186 -4.60 -3.97 15.75
N ASP A 187 -5.04 -3.47 14.59
CA ASP A 187 -6.29 -3.86 13.92
C ASP A 187 -6.11 -5.09 13.02
N GLY A 188 -5.70 -6.22 13.62
CA GLY A 188 -5.49 -7.46 12.87
C GLY A 188 -4.90 -8.62 13.69
N ALA A 189 -4.61 -9.72 13.00
CA ALA A 189 -3.98 -10.89 13.61
C ALA A 189 -2.56 -10.56 14.09
N PHE A 190 -1.83 -9.69 13.37
CA PHE A 190 -0.52 -9.17 13.77
C PHE A 190 -0.56 -8.47 15.13
N GLY A 191 -1.45 -7.50 15.30
CA GLY A 191 -1.66 -6.79 16.57
C GLY A 191 -2.07 -7.72 17.71
N THR A 192 -3.01 -8.63 17.42
CA THR A 192 -3.48 -9.62 18.39
C THR A 192 -2.34 -10.56 18.83
N ALA A 193 -1.49 -11.00 17.90
CA ALA A 193 -0.35 -11.87 18.20
C ALA A 193 0.70 -11.18 19.08
N ILE A 194 0.93 -9.87 18.91
CA ILE A 194 1.80 -9.09 19.81
C ILE A 194 1.20 -9.06 21.23
N LEU A 195 -0.11 -8.84 21.35
CA LEU A 195 -0.80 -8.84 22.64
C LEU A 195 -0.72 -10.23 23.32
N THR A 196 -1.03 -11.31 22.59
CA THR A 196 -1.00 -12.67 23.15
C THR A 196 0.42 -13.09 23.52
N TYR A 197 1.44 -12.70 22.75
CA TYR A 197 2.84 -12.90 23.12
C TYR A 197 3.14 -12.27 24.47
N ASN A 198 2.76 -11.00 24.66
CA ASN A 198 2.99 -10.28 25.91
C ASN A 198 2.24 -10.90 27.10
N GLU A 199 1.04 -11.45 26.89
CA GLU A 199 0.33 -12.17 27.95
C GLU A 199 1.01 -13.49 28.32
N VAL A 200 1.52 -14.23 27.34
CA VAL A 200 2.34 -15.42 27.60
C VAL A 200 3.58 -15.04 28.41
N GLN A 201 4.26 -13.94 28.07
CA GLN A 201 5.42 -13.47 28.82
C GLN A 201 5.06 -13.02 30.25
N ARG A 202 3.91 -12.38 30.47
CA ARG A 202 3.47 -11.94 31.81
C ARG A 202 3.32 -13.10 32.80
N THR A 203 2.95 -14.29 32.32
CA THR A 203 2.74 -15.48 33.16
C THR A 203 4.01 -16.31 33.39
N ARG A 204 5.09 -16.06 32.65
CA ARG A 204 6.36 -16.78 32.75
C ARG A 204 7.29 -16.14 33.78
N SER A 205 7.94 -16.96 34.59
CA SER A 205 9.02 -16.49 35.46
C SER A 205 10.17 -15.94 34.60
N GLY A 206 10.55 -14.68 34.82
CA GLY A 206 11.55 -13.98 34.00
C GLY A 206 11.07 -13.58 32.60
N GLY A 207 9.78 -13.70 32.30
CA GLY A 207 9.21 -13.29 31.02
C GLY A 207 9.28 -11.79 30.82
N ARG A 208 9.59 -11.37 29.59
CA ARG A 208 9.78 -9.96 29.25
C ARG A 208 8.76 -9.51 28.21
N ARG A 209 7.96 -8.51 28.57
CA ARG A 209 7.05 -7.85 27.64
C ARG A 209 7.84 -6.96 26.68
N ILE A 210 7.35 -6.84 25.45
CA ILE A 210 7.88 -5.96 24.43
C ILE A 210 6.88 -4.83 24.21
N ASN A 211 7.37 -3.59 24.30
CA ASN A 211 6.61 -2.41 23.92
C ASN A 211 6.77 -2.18 22.41
N VAL A 212 5.67 -2.16 21.67
CA VAL A 212 5.69 -1.77 20.26
C VAL A 212 5.29 -0.29 20.19
N ASN A 213 6.28 0.56 19.95
CA ASN A 213 6.13 2.01 20.00
C ASN A 213 5.90 2.58 18.60
N VAL A 214 4.64 2.84 18.26
CA VAL A 214 4.24 3.43 16.98
C VAL A 214 4.77 4.86 16.79
N LEU A 215 5.07 5.60 17.87
CA LEU A 215 5.57 6.96 17.74
C LEU A 215 6.99 7.00 17.14
N LYS A 216 7.78 5.94 17.31
CA LYS A 216 9.06 5.81 16.59
C LYS A 216 8.85 5.86 15.08
N ASP A 217 7.86 5.13 14.57
CA ASP A 217 7.51 5.13 13.15
C ASP A 217 7.01 6.51 12.70
N GLU A 218 6.22 7.21 13.54
CA GLU A 218 5.77 8.57 13.23
C GLU A 218 6.93 9.59 13.17
N GLU A 219 7.94 9.48 14.04
CA GLU A 219 9.17 10.28 13.96
C GLU A 219 9.97 10.00 12.68
N GLU A 220 10.06 8.73 12.26
CA GLU A 220 10.70 8.34 11.01
C GLU A 220 9.96 8.93 9.79
N ILE A 221 8.63 8.86 9.77
CA ILE A 221 7.79 9.48 8.71
C ILE A 221 8.02 11.00 8.69
N MET A 222 7.98 11.66 9.84
CA MET A 222 8.18 13.09 9.97
C MET A 222 9.51 13.53 9.35
N ASN A 223 10.60 12.82 9.65
CA ASN A 223 11.93 13.11 9.12
C ASN A 223 12.01 12.94 7.59
N ILE A 224 11.40 11.88 7.04
CA ILE A 224 11.35 11.66 5.60
C ILE A 224 10.58 12.81 4.92
N ILE A 225 9.42 13.20 5.47
CA ILE A 225 8.57 14.24 4.91
C ILE A 225 9.27 15.60 4.93
N TYR A 226 9.88 15.98 6.06
CA TYR A 226 10.56 17.27 6.16
C TYR A 226 11.83 17.37 5.31
N SER A 227 12.56 16.26 5.14
CA SER A 227 13.76 16.23 4.29
C SER A 227 13.46 16.13 2.79
N SER A 228 12.24 15.77 2.41
CA SER A 228 11.83 15.64 1.00
C SER A 228 11.74 17.00 0.31
N LYS A 229 12.25 17.12 -0.92
CA LYS A 229 12.11 18.35 -1.71
C LYS A 229 10.71 18.51 -2.28
N LYS A 230 10.19 17.43 -2.87
CA LYS A 230 8.83 17.30 -3.39
C LYS A 230 8.20 16.00 -2.91
N LEU A 231 6.88 15.98 -2.82
CA LEU A 231 6.13 14.79 -2.42
C LEU A 231 5.19 14.34 -3.54
N GLY A 232 5.21 13.04 -3.81
CA GLY A 232 4.28 12.36 -4.71
C GLY A 232 3.58 11.24 -3.97
N ALA A 233 2.31 10.98 -4.30
CA ALA A 233 1.60 9.85 -3.71
C ALA A 233 0.78 9.06 -4.74
N VAL A 234 0.84 7.73 -4.62
CA VAL A 234 -0.12 6.82 -5.26
C VAL A 234 -0.95 6.19 -4.14
N ILE A 235 -2.23 6.52 -4.11
CA ILE A 235 -3.16 6.06 -3.08
C ILE A 235 -4.16 5.09 -3.70
N ILE A 236 -4.09 3.84 -3.30
CA ILE A 236 -4.88 2.73 -3.82
C ILE A 236 -5.88 2.29 -2.73
N GLY A 237 -7.11 2.77 -2.81
CA GLY A 237 -8.14 2.62 -1.79
C GLY A 237 -8.29 3.88 -0.92
N GLY A 238 -8.61 3.69 0.36
CA GLY A 238 -8.96 4.76 1.28
C GLY A 238 -8.57 4.47 2.74
N GLY A 239 -9.35 5.00 3.68
CA GLY A 239 -9.17 4.74 5.12
C GLY A 239 -7.89 5.34 5.71
N ILE A 240 -7.38 4.69 6.76
CA ILE A 240 -6.22 5.18 7.52
C ILE A 240 -4.96 5.27 6.67
N SER A 241 -4.74 4.36 5.71
CA SER A 241 -3.56 4.41 4.84
C SER A 241 -3.56 5.66 3.94
N LYS A 242 -4.71 5.98 3.32
CA LYS A 242 -4.89 7.25 2.60
C LYS A 242 -4.68 8.44 3.54
N HIS A 243 -5.35 8.45 4.69
CA HIS A 243 -5.33 9.60 5.58
C HIS A 243 -3.92 9.94 6.04
N HIS A 244 -3.16 8.94 6.48
CA HIS A 244 -1.81 9.15 7.02
C HIS A 244 -0.87 9.78 6.00
N VAL A 245 -0.94 9.37 4.73
CA VAL A 245 -0.14 9.99 3.64
C VAL A 245 -0.43 11.48 3.54
N ILE A 246 -1.71 11.83 3.36
CA ILE A 246 -2.10 13.22 3.09
C ILE A 246 -2.01 14.09 4.34
N TRP A 247 -2.21 13.51 5.52
CA TRP A 247 -2.04 14.17 6.81
C TRP A 247 -0.59 14.62 7.00
N TRP A 248 0.37 13.73 6.77
CA TRP A 248 1.77 14.09 6.90
C TRP A 248 2.24 15.05 5.80
N SER A 249 1.72 14.89 4.58
CA SER A 249 2.08 15.76 3.45
C SER A 249 1.75 17.24 3.69
N GLN A 250 0.72 17.54 4.48
CA GLN A 250 0.34 18.93 4.79
C GLN A 250 1.47 19.73 5.47
N PHE A 251 2.30 19.06 6.27
CA PHE A 251 3.42 19.70 6.97
C PHE A 251 4.58 20.08 6.03
N LYS A 252 4.53 19.64 4.76
CA LYS A 252 5.43 20.08 3.68
C LYS A 252 4.73 20.98 2.65
N GLY A 253 3.57 21.53 2.99
CA GLY A 253 2.75 22.34 2.10
C GLY A 253 1.95 21.53 1.08
N GLY A 254 1.84 20.21 1.27
CA GLY A 254 1.02 19.31 0.46
C GLY A 254 1.78 18.56 -0.64
N LEU A 255 1.09 17.60 -1.25
CA LEU A 255 1.58 16.79 -2.37
C LEU A 255 1.73 17.63 -3.65
N ASP A 256 2.83 17.42 -4.39
CA ASP A 256 3.09 17.96 -5.74
C ASP A 256 2.46 17.09 -6.84
N TYR A 257 2.40 15.77 -6.59
CA TYR A 257 1.83 14.78 -7.49
C TYR A 257 0.91 13.85 -6.71
N VAL A 258 -0.28 13.55 -7.23
CA VAL A 258 -1.20 12.64 -6.53
C VAL A 258 -2.10 11.86 -7.47
N VAL A 259 -2.14 10.54 -7.31
CA VAL A 259 -3.07 9.66 -8.02
C VAL A 259 -3.89 8.86 -7.01
N TYR A 260 -5.20 9.01 -7.07
CA TYR A 260 -6.14 8.18 -6.28
C TYR A 260 -6.78 7.13 -7.18
N LEU A 261 -6.70 5.87 -6.78
CA LEU A 261 -7.42 4.74 -7.38
C LEU A 261 -8.36 4.20 -6.31
N THR A 262 -9.67 4.41 -6.45
CA THR A 262 -10.63 4.07 -5.38
C THR A 262 -11.99 3.67 -5.95
N THR A 263 -12.79 3.00 -5.14
CA THR A 263 -14.22 2.77 -5.40
C THR A 263 -15.12 3.62 -4.50
N ALA A 264 -14.54 4.36 -3.55
CA ALA A 264 -15.28 5.21 -2.63
C ALA A 264 -15.81 6.47 -3.31
N THR A 265 -17.02 6.88 -2.95
CA THR A 265 -17.73 8.03 -3.54
C THR A 265 -17.80 9.18 -2.54
N GLU A 266 -17.88 10.43 -3.03
CA GLU A 266 -17.81 11.62 -2.15
C GLU A 266 -19.07 11.88 -1.31
N TRP A 267 -20.20 11.27 -1.66
CA TRP A 267 -21.53 11.64 -1.15
C TRP A 267 -21.79 11.25 0.30
N ASP A 268 -21.05 10.28 0.83
CA ASP A 268 -21.15 9.85 2.23
C ASP A 268 -20.33 10.73 3.19
N GLY A 269 -19.64 11.76 2.67
CA GLY A 269 -18.77 12.64 3.44
C GLY A 269 -17.54 11.93 4.01
N SER A 270 -17.23 10.71 3.55
CA SER A 270 -16.10 9.95 4.04
C SER A 270 -14.79 10.50 3.49
N LEU A 271 -13.75 10.44 4.33
CA LEU A 271 -12.39 10.69 3.87
C LEU A 271 -12.00 9.77 2.71
N SER A 272 -12.43 8.51 2.73
CA SER A 272 -12.13 7.54 1.66
C SER A 272 -12.62 8.05 0.30
N GLY A 273 -13.84 8.58 0.24
CA GLY A 273 -14.47 9.13 -0.95
C GLY A 273 -14.03 10.54 -1.37
N ALA A 274 -13.42 11.30 -0.45
CA ALA A 274 -12.94 12.65 -0.71
C ALA A 274 -11.96 12.70 -1.90
N ARG A 275 -12.28 13.51 -2.91
CA ARG A 275 -11.45 13.70 -4.12
C ARG A 275 -10.22 14.57 -3.80
N PRO A 276 -9.14 14.54 -4.62
CA PRO A 276 -7.96 15.38 -4.40
C PRO A 276 -8.27 16.88 -4.22
N LYS A 277 -9.30 17.39 -4.92
CA LYS A 277 -9.79 18.79 -4.80
C LYS A 277 -10.12 19.19 -3.36
N GLU A 278 -10.65 18.28 -2.55
CA GLU A 278 -10.97 18.57 -1.14
C GLU A 278 -9.69 18.64 -0.32
N ALA A 279 -8.72 17.74 -0.57
CA ALA A 279 -7.44 17.75 0.13
C ALA A 279 -6.65 19.05 -0.08
N VAL A 280 -6.91 19.80 -1.16
CA VAL A 280 -6.34 21.14 -1.38
C VAL A 280 -6.79 22.14 -0.30
N SER A 281 -8.06 22.11 0.14
CA SER A 281 -8.55 23.06 1.16
C SER A 281 -7.88 22.89 2.51
N TRP A 282 -7.31 21.71 2.77
CA TRP A 282 -6.57 21.36 3.99
C TRP A 282 -5.06 21.56 3.86
N GLY A 283 -4.56 22.03 2.70
CA GLY A 283 -3.13 22.10 2.42
C GLY A 283 -2.45 20.72 2.30
N LYS A 284 -3.22 19.64 2.20
CA LYS A 284 -2.71 18.26 2.07
C LYS A 284 -2.25 17.94 0.64
N VAL A 285 -2.79 18.67 -0.33
CA VAL A 285 -2.41 18.65 -1.76
C VAL A 285 -2.20 20.11 -2.19
N LYS A 286 -1.15 20.40 -2.97
CA LYS A 286 -0.90 21.76 -3.46
C LYS A 286 -1.96 22.20 -4.48
N PRO A 287 -2.32 23.48 -4.54
CA PRO A 287 -3.22 23.98 -5.58
C PRO A 287 -2.72 23.69 -7.02
N GLU A 288 -1.40 23.73 -7.23
CA GLU A 288 -0.73 23.48 -8.51
C GLU A 288 -0.37 22.00 -8.74
N ALA A 289 -0.78 21.11 -7.84
CA ALA A 289 -0.43 19.70 -7.92
C ALA A 289 -0.95 19.04 -9.20
N LYS A 290 -0.13 18.20 -9.82
CA LYS A 290 -0.61 17.29 -10.87
C LYS A 290 -1.39 16.17 -10.20
N SER A 291 -2.71 16.16 -10.39
CA SER A 291 -3.61 15.21 -9.72
C SER A 291 -4.46 14.41 -10.70
N ALA A 292 -4.72 13.15 -10.36
CA ALA A 292 -5.70 12.31 -11.04
C ALA A 292 -6.54 11.52 -10.03
N PHE A 293 -7.79 11.25 -10.37
CA PHE A 293 -8.73 10.49 -9.56
C PHE A 293 -9.46 9.48 -10.44
N VAL A 294 -9.26 8.19 -10.19
CA VAL A 294 -9.88 7.09 -10.94
C VAL A 294 -10.84 6.35 -10.02
N LEU A 295 -12.13 6.39 -10.37
CA LEU A 295 -13.18 5.65 -9.68
C LEU A 295 -13.34 4.26 -10.31
N ALA A 296 -12.52 3.30 -9.88
CA ALA A 296 -12.53 1.91 -10.36
C ALA A 296 -11.78 0.98 -9.40
N ASP A 297 -12.01 -0.33 -9.54
CA ASP A 297 -11.34 -1.35 -8.73
C ASP A 297 -9.81 -1.39 -9.00
N ALA A 298 -9.03 -1.43 -7.92
CA ALA A 298 -7.57 -1.48 -7.96
C ALA A 298 -7.02 -2.73 -8.66
N THR A 299 -7.72 -3.86 -8.58
CA THR A 299 -7.34 -5.12 -9.25
C THR A 299 -7.37 -5.01 -10.77
N ILE A 300 -8.05 -4.00 -11.32
CA ILE A 300 -8.07 -3.67 -12.75
C ILE A 300 -7.07 -2.55 -13.07
N THR A 301 -7.14 -1.45 -12.31
CA THR A 301 -6.38 -0.23 -12.64
C THR A 301 -4.89 -0.34 -12.35
N VAL A 302 -4.50 -1.00 -11.24
CA VAL A 302 -3.09 -1.09 -10.83
C VAL A 302 -2.25 -1.89 -11.83
N PRO A 303 -2.67 -3.09 -12.29
CA PRO A 303 -1.92 -3.80 -13.32
C PRO A 303 -1.76 -2.99 -14.61
N ILE A 304 -2.80 -2.28 -15.04
CA ILE A 304 -2.74 -1.47 -16.27
C ILE A 304 -1.71 -0.35 -16.12
N LEU A 305 -1.86 0.47 -15.07
CA LEU A 305 -1.02 1.65 -14.86
C LEU A 305 0.44 1.28 -14.58
N PHE A 306 0.69 0.30 -13.71
CA PHE A 306 2.07 0.00 -13.30
C PHE A 306 2.83 -0.84 -14.32
N ASN A 307 2.17 -1.66 -15.16
CA ASN A 307 2.86 -2.24 -16.32
C ASN A 307 3.19 -1.16 -17.36
N TYR A 308 2.30 -0.19 -17.57
CA TYR A 308 2.61 0.97 -18.41
C TYR A 308 3.82 1.74 -17.87
N ILE A 309 3.83 2.13 -16.59
CA ILE A 309 4.95 2.85 -15.98
C ILE A 309 6.25 2.03 -15.99
N ALA A 310 6.18 0.72 -15.72
CA ALA A 310 7.36 -0.14 -15.80
C ALA A 310 7.96 -0.20 -17.22
N SER A 311 7.13 -0.08 -18.27
CA SER A 311 7.61 0.00 -19.65
C SER A 311 8.26 1.34 -20.02
N GLU A 312 7.94 2.42 -19.28
CA GLU A 312 8.47 3.76 -19.55
C GLU A 312 9.71 4.10 -18.69
N VAL A 313 9.74 3.67 -17.42
CA VAL A 313 10.75 4.12 -16.44
C VAL A 313 11.75 3.02 -16.05
N GLY A 314 11.48 1.73 -16.33
CA GLY A 314 12.37 0.64 -15.96
C GLY A 314 12.58 0.52 -14.45
N PHE A 315 13.81 0.78 -13.97
CA PHE A 315 14.15 0.90 -12.54
C PHE A 315 14.37 2.37 -12.19
N ARG A 316 13.66 2.87 -11.17
CA ARG A 316 13.81 4.24 -10.68
C ARG A 316 14.86 4.29 -9.57
N LYS A 317 15.92 5.08 -9.79
CA LYS A 317 16.84 5.44 -8.71
C LYS A 317 16.11 6.30 -7.69
N ARG A 318 15.99 5.79 -6.47
CA ARG A 318 15.27 6.47 -5.39
C ARG A 318 16.10 7.63 -4.83
N ASN A 319 15.47 8.78 -4.65
CA ASN A 319 16.04 9.89 -3.91
C ASN A 319 15.77 9.64 -2.43
N MET A 320 16.71 8.95 -1.80
CA MET A 320 16.56 8.57 -0.41
C MET A 320 16.76 9.82 0.45
N GLY A 321 15.71 10.28 1.15
CA GLY A 321 15.80 11.37 2.13
C GLY A 321 16.70 11.00 3.33
N VAL A 322 16.54 11.70 4.46
CA VAL A 322 17.26 11.33 5.68
C VAL A 322 16.57 10.13 6.32
N TYR A 323 17.16 8.94 6.16
CA TYR A 323 16.72 7.73 6.82
C TYR A 323 17.57 7.45 8.07
N PRO A 324 16.97 7.14 9.23
CA PRO A 324 17.72 6.84 10.45
C PRO A 324 18.36 5.44 10.47
N TRP A 325 18.16 4.63 9.44
CA TRP A 325 18.74 3.30 9.32
C TRP A 325 19.74 3.21 8.16
N ASN A 326 20.74 2.34 8.32
CA ASN A 326 21.71 2.06 7.27
C ASN A 326 21.15 1.03 6.28
N CYS A 327 21.36 1.29 5.00
CA CYS A 327 20.84 0.53 3.87
C CYS A 327 21.96 -0.09 3.02
N GLN A 328 23.16 -0.20 3.58
CA GLN A 328 24.32 -0.87 2.97
C GLN A 328 24.03 -2.34 2.64
#